data_AF-A0AAV5FMM6-F1
#
_entry.id   AF-A0AAV5FMM6-F1
#
_cell.length_a   1.000
_cell.length_b   1.000
_cell.length_c   1.000
_cell.angle_alpha   90.00
_cell.angle_beta   90.00
_cell.angle_gamma   90.00
#
_symmetry.space_group_name_H-M   'P 1'
#
loop_
_entity.id
_entity.type
_entity.pdbx_description
1 polymer ?
#
loop_
_entity_poly.entity_id
_entity_poly.type
_entity_poly.pdbx_seq_one_letter_code
_entity_poly.pdbx_strand_id
1 'polypeptide(L)'
;MDKDAFLDMYAIPKGSTVNVSLANTGCDAILWTDPNMLTPERFMEGGEGSSVNCISGGQTTTKMMPFGAGQRACPGAANALMVLQSFVEELVKRFQ
;
A
#
# COMPACT_ATOMS: atom_id res chain seq x y z
N MET A 1 1.09 -8.28 -20.89
CA MET A 1 2.57 -8.41 -20.83
C MET A 1 3.14 -8.53 -22.25
N ASP A 2 4.36 -8.06 -22.49
CA ASP A 2 5.04 -8.06 -23.80
C ASP A 2 5.75 -9.40 -24.12
N LYS A 3 5.97 -10.23 -23.10
CA LYS A 3 6.55 -11.57 -23.16
C LYS A 3 5.81 -12.55 -22.25
N ASP A 4 6.05 -13.84 -22.46
CA ASP A 4 5.64 -14.90 -21.53
C ASP A 4 6.43 -14.75 -20.22
N ALA A 5 5.79 -15.09 -19.10
CA ALA A 5 6.39 -15.06 -17.78
C ALA A 5 6.00 -16.29 -16.96
N PHE A 6 6.79 -16.60 -15.94
CA PHE A 6 6.45 -17.63 -14.95
C PHE A 6 6.40 -16.96 -13.58
N LEU A 7 5.31 -17.21 -12.84
CA LEU A 7 5.15 -16.80 -11.46
C LEU A 7 4.93 -18.06 -10.62
N ASP A 8 5.92 -18.43 -9.83
CA ASP A 8 5.98 -19.72 -9.13
C ASP A 8 5.69 -20.89 -10.08
N MET A 9 4.58 -21.61 -9.87
CA MET A 9 4.15 -22.74 -10.70
C MET A 9 3.23 -22.34 -11.86
N TYR A 10 2.95 -21.04 -12.05
CA TYR A 10 2.01 -20.55 -13.05
C TYR A 10 2.73 -19.96 -14.27
N ALA A 11 2.46 -20.54 -15.44
CA ALA A 11 2.82 -19.92 -16.72
C ALA A 11 1.81 -18.80 -17.05
N ILE A 12 2.31 -17.60 -17.31
CA ILE A 12 1.55 -16.42 -17.68
C ILE A 12 1.88 -16.09 -19.14
N PRO A 13 0.97 -16.39 -20.09
CA PRO A 13 1.19 -16.11 -21.51
C PRO A 13 1.28 -14.62 -21.81
N LYS A 14 2.01 -14.27 -22.86
CA LYS A 14 2.06 -12.94 -23.46
C LYS A 14 0.65 -12.44 -23.75
N GLY A 15 0.43 -11.15 -23.53
CA GLY A 15 -0.90 -10.53 -23.67
C GLY A 15 -1.81 -10.68 -22.45
N SER A 16 -1.47 -11.52 -21.47
CA SER A 16 -2.25 -11.62 -20.22
C SER A 16 -2.24 -10.31 -19.43
N THR A 17 -3.37 -10.05 -18.76
CA THR A 17 -3.52 -9.01 -17.74
C THR A 17 -3.37 -9.64 -16.36
N VAL A 18 -2.47 -9.09 -15.54
CA VAL A 18 -2.24 -9.53 -14.17
C VAL A 18 -2.76 -8.45 -13.22
N ASN A 19 -3.63 -8.83 -12.30
CA ASN A 19 -4.21 -7.95 -11.29
C ASN A 19 -3.77 -8.38 -9.90
N VAL A 20 -3.45 -7.41 -9.05
CA VAL A 20 -3.15 -7.61 -7.64
C VAL A 20 -4.29 -7.01 -6.83
N SER A 21 -4.93 -7.81 -5.97
CA SER A 21 -6.05 -7.32 -5.15
C SER A 21 -5.53 -6.49 -3.98
N LEU A 22 -5.61 -5.17 -4.11
CA LEU A 22 -5.22 -4.24 -3.04
C LEU A 22 -6.12 -4.39 -1.80
N ALA A 23 -7.41 -4.67 -2.00
CA ALA A 23 -8.35 -4.89 -0.91
C ALA A 23 -7.99 -6.14 -0.11
N ASN A 24 -7.65 -7.25 -0.79
CA ASN A 24 -7.27 -8.48 -0.09
C ASN A 24 -5.97 -8.28 0.69
N THR A 25 -4.97 -7.61 0.10
CA THR A 25 -3.70 -7.35 0.80
C THR A 25 -3.89 -6.41 1.99
N GLY A 26 -4.67 -5.34 1.83
CA GLY A 26 -4.92 -4.35 2.89
C GLY A 26 -5.81 -4.87 4.02
N CYS A 27 -6.60 -5.93 3.78
CA CYS A 27 -7.52 -6.51 4.76
C CYS A 27 -7.20 -8.00 5.07
N ASP A 28 -5.98 -8.45 4.79
CA ASP A 28 -5.56 -9.82 5.05
C ASP A 28 -5.45 -10.06 6.57
N ALA A 29 -6.30 -10.94 7.11
CA ALA A 29 -6.31 -11.30 8.53
C ALA A 29 -5.04 -12.05 8.98
N ILE A 30 -4.21 -12.54 8.05
CA ILE A 30 -2.90 -13.12 8.35
C ILE A 30 -1.87 -12.00 8.60
N LEU A 31 -2.01 -10.86 7.94
CA LEU A 31 -1.05 -9.75 8.02
C LEU A 31 -1.44 -8.69 9.04
N TRP A 32 -2.74 -8.56 9.33
CA TRP A 32 -3.35 -7.51 10.13
C TRP A 32 -4.25 -8.08 11.23
N THR A 33 -4.05 -7.60 12.46
CA THR A 33 -4.97 -7.86 13.57
C THR A 33 -6.25 -7.04 13.37
N ASP A 34 -7.43 -7.68 13.42
CA ASP A 34 -8.72 -7.02 13.18
C ASP A 34 -8.71 -6.10 11.94
N PRO A 35 -8.55 -6.66 10.71
CA PRO A 35 -8.27 -5.89 9.49
C PRO A 35 -9.36 -4.87 9.11
N ASN A 36 -10.59 -5.06 9.63
CA ASN A 36 -11.72 -4.18 9.38
C ASN A 36 -11.84 -3.03 10.40
N MET A 37 -10.98 -3.01 11.43
CA MET A 37 -10.98 -1.98 12.45
C MET A 37 -9.99 -0.87 12.11
N LEU A 38 -10.45 0.38 12.17
CA LEU A 38 -9.57 1.55 12.04
C LEU A 38 -8.75 1.69 13.33
N THR A 39 -7.49 1.27 13.31
CA THR A 39 -6.56 1.39 14.45
C THR A 39 -5.30 2.14 13.99
N PRO A 40 -5.25 3.49 14.11
CA PRO A 40 -4.10 4.29 13.66
C PRO A 40 -2.76 3.87 14.30
N GLU A 41 -2.81 3.43 15.55
CA GLU A 41 -1.64 3.05 16.37
C GLU A 41 -0.86 1.89 15.75
N ARG A 42 -1.49 1.07 14.90
CA ARG A 42 -0.81 -0.05 14.23
C ARG A 42 0.30 0.40 13.28
N PHE A 43 0.26 1.65 12.82
CA PHE A 43 1.29 2.24 11.95
C PHE A 43 2.36 3.04 12.71
N MET A 44 2.23 3.15 14.05
CA MET A 44 3.22 3.81 14.89
C MET A 44 4.37 2.85 15.23
N GLU A 45 5.45 3.37 15.84
CA GLU A 45 6.60 2.57 16.27
C GLU A 45 6.17 1.39 17.16
N GLY A 46 6.69 0.19 16.87
CA GLY A 46 6.32 -1.05 17.55
C GLY A 46 4.99 -1.69 17.08
N GLY A 47 4.22 -1.02 16.24
CA GLY A 47 3.00 -1.55 15.62
C GLY A 47 3.26 -2.51 14.44
N GLU A 48 2.26 -3.34 14.11
CA GLU A 48 2.33 -4.35 13.03
C GLU A 48 2.51 -3.76 11.62
N GLY A 49 2.23 -2.47 11.45
CA GLY A 49 2.38 -1.67 10.24
C GLY A 49 3.50 -0.63 10.30
N SER A 50 4.33 -0.63 11.36
CA SER A 50 5.44 0.34 11.55
C SER A 50 6.44 0.39 10.39
N SER A 51 6.58 -0.70 9.64
CA SER A 51 7.47 -0.81 8.48
C SER A 51 6.81 -0.44 7.15
N VAL A 52 5.51 -0.09 7.14
CA VAL A 52 4.80 0.27 5.92
C VAL A 52 5.29 1.64 5.43
N ASN A 53 5.78 1.67 4.19
CA ASN A 53 6.21 2.89 3.54
C ASN A 53 5.33 3.19 2.33
N CYS A 54 4.57 4.28 2.40
CA CYS A 54 3.63 4.70 1.35
C CYS A 54 4.30 5.40 0.15
N ILE A 55 5.59 5.76 0.24
CA ILE A 55 6.31 6.55 -0.77
C ILE A 55 7.34 5.71 -1.52
N SER A 56 8.00 4.77 -0.84
CA SER A 56 9.13 4.05 -1.42
C SER A 56 8.65 2.83 -2.20
N GLY A 57 8.71 2.92 -3.53
CA GLY A 57 8.40 1.83 -4.46
C GLY A 57 9.44 0.71 -4.51
N GLY A 58 9.97 0.26 -3.35
CA GLY A 58 11.12 -0.65 -3.28
C GLY A 58 10.99 -1.82 -2.29
N GLN A 59 11.08 -3.04 -2.85
CA GLN A 59 11.66 -4.32 -2.37
C GLN A 59 11.35 -4.88 -0.97
N THR A 60 10.64 -4.21 -0.08
CA THR A 60 10.15 -4.84 1.15
C THR A 60 8.76 -5.44 0.92
N THR A 61 8.50 -6.59 1.53
CA THR A 61 7.17 -7.19 1.65
C THR A 61 6.24 -6.18 2.32
N THR A 62 5.57 -5.36 1.51
CA THR A 62 4.73 -4.29 2.03
C THR A 62 3.36 -4.87 2.29
N LYS A 63 2.92 -4.83 3.55
CA LYS A 63 1.59 -5.30 3.97
C LYS A 63 0.44 -4.50 3.38
N MET A 64 0.72 -3.37 2.71
CA MET A 64 -0.25 -2.50 2.06
C MET A 64 0.40 -1.74 0.90
N MET A 65 -0.32 -1.48 -0.19
CA MET A 65 0.18 -0.70 -1.33
C MET A 65 -0.84 0.37 -1.76
N PRO A 66 -1.08 1.41 -0.94
CA PRO A 66 -2.15 2.39 -1.20
C PRO A 66 -1.89 3.22 -2.46
N PHE A 67 -0.62 3.36 -2.84
CA PHE A 67 -0.17 4.07 -4.03
C PHE A 67 0.43 3.14 -5.09
N GLY A 68 0.20 1.82 -4.99
CA GLY A 68 0.84 0.82 -5.84
C GLY A 68 2.32 0.61 -5.51
N ALA A 69 3.03 -0.13 -6.36
CA ALA A 69 4.43 -0.48 -6.18
C ALA A 69 5.18 -0.62 -7.51
N GLY A 70 6.51 -0.57 -7.44
CA GLY A 70 7.41 -0.73 -8.59
C GLY A 70 7.21 0.33 -9.67
N GLN A 71 7.39 -0.06 -10.94
CA GLN A 71 7.30 0.85 -12.09
C GLN A 71 5.88 1.43 -12.33
N ARG A 72 4.86 0.87 -11.68
CA ARG A 72 3.46 1.34 -11.77
C ARG A 72 2.99 2.03 -10.50
N ALA A 73 3.90 2.37 -9.59
CA ALA A 73 3.57 3.17 -8.42
C ALA A 73 3.09 4.57 -8.82
N CYS A 74 2.21 5.16 -8.02
CA CYS A 74 1.68 6.49 -8.25
C CYS A 74 2.81 7.52 -8.18
N PRO A 75 3.07 8.29 -9.26
CA PRO A 75 4.12 9.30 -9.26
C PRO A 75 3.81 10.46 -8.29
N GLY A 76 2.55 10.62 -7.89
CA GLY A 76 2.09 11.64 -6.95
C GLY A 76 2.06 11.20 -5.49
N ALA A 77 2.54 10.00 -5.12
CA ALA A 77 2.42 9.47 -3.75
C ALA A 77 2.96 10.42 -2.67
N ALA A 78 4.16 10.97 -2.89
CA ALA A 78 4.77 11.93 -1.96
C ALA A 78 3.93 13.22 -1.84
N ASN A 79 3.43 13.74 -2.96
CA ASN A 79 2.59 14.94 -2.97
C ASN A 79 1.24 14.70 -2.26
N ALA A 80 0.61 13.55 -2.51
CA ALA A 80 -0.65 13.20 -1.87
C ALA A 80 -0.50 13.13 -0.34
N LEU A 81 0.58 12.51 0.16
CA LEU A 81 0.84 12.46 1.60
C LEU A 81 1.07 13.83 2.21
N MET A 82 1.86 14.69 1.54
CA MET A 82 2.07 16.07 2.00
C MET A 82 0.73 16.83 2.10
N VAL A 83 -0.11 16.76 1.07
CA VAL A 83 -1.42 17.43 1.06
C VAL A 83 -2.34 16.88 2.15
N LEU A 84 -2.39 15.56 2.35
CA LEU A 84 -3.20 14.94 3.40
C LEU A 84 -2.74 15.34 4.80
N GLN A 85 -1.43 15.38 5.04
CA GLN A 85 -0.86 15.85 6.30
C GLN A 85 -1.24 17.31 6.57
N SER A 86 -1.02 18.21 5.62
CA SER A 86 -1.41 19.62 5.76
C SER A 86 -2.91 19.80 5.97
N PHE A 87 -3.74 19.02 5.27
CA PHE A 87 -5.18 19.07 5.43
C PHE A 87 -5.62 18.69 6.84
N VAL A 88 -5.10 17.57 7.38
CA VAL A 88 -5.42 17.12 8.75
C VAL A 88 -4.92 18.13 9.78
N GLU A 89 -3.71 18.67 9.60
CA GLU A 89 -3.19 19.72 10.49
C GLU A 89 -4.08 20.96 10.52
N GLU A 90 -4.48 21.48 9.36
CA GLU A 90 -5.36 22.65 9.28
C GLU A 90 -6.75 22.36 9.85
N LEU A 91 -7.27 21.15 9.65
CA LEU A 91 -8.55 20.73 10.20
C LEU A 91 -8.50 20.72 11.73
N VAL A 92 -7.44 20.15 12.32
CA VAL A 92 -7.24 20.14 13.78
C VAL A 92 -7.08 21.57 14.31
N LYS A 93 -6.20 22.39 13.72
CA LYS A 93 -5.93 23.76 14.19
C LYS A 93 -7.16 24.68 14.16
N ARG A 94 -8.09 24.46 13.23
CA ARG A 94 -9.24 25.35 13.03
C ARG A 94 -10.51 24.94 13.79
N PHE A 95 -10.66 23.65 14.08
CA PHE A 95 -11.92 23.09 14.60
C PHE A 95 -11.78 22.41 15.97
N GLN A 96 -10.59 22.46 16.58
CA GLN A 96 -10.33 22.00 17.95
C GLN A 96 -9.77 23.16 18.78
#